data_AF-A0A8D8SI76-F1
#
_entry.id   AF-A0A8D8SI76-F1
#
_cell.length_a   1.000
_cell.length_b   1.000
_cell.length_c   1.000
_cell.angle_alpha   90.00
_cell.angle_beta   90.00
_cell.angle_gamma   90.00
#
_symmetry.space_group_name_H-M   'P 1'
#
loop_
_entity.id
_entity.type
_entity.pdbx_description
1 polymer ?
#
loop_
_entity_poly.entity_id
_entity_poly.type
_entity_poly.pdbx_seq_one_letter_code
_entity_poly.pdbx_strand_id
1 'polypeptide(L)'
;MTHSRQEKLLVLRKIEDHKVVLFGKFDNHLTRQDKKKTWKEIFLSCQALGLFRGKEFTYLRDTFFPNLRKCTMVSLCVAGVVGNFEFINGLYGWILNLVRKMRSRSYEGSAKKHRLRTPHLRRHQLIQDNQRQYQIRNHFQRSRERNKTNVP
;
A
#
# COMPACT_ATOMS: atom_id res chain seq x y z
N MET A 1 11.05 8.93 -30.50
CA MET A 1 12.29 9.52 -29.93
C MET A 1 12.88 8.54 -28.95
N THR A 2 14.07 8.02 -29.26
CA THR A 2 14.78 7.04 -28.44
C THR A 2 15.69 7.82 -27.49
N HIS A 3 15.26 8.02 -26.26
CA HIS A 3 16.08 8.71 -25.24
C HIS A 3 17.37 7.95 -24.99
N SER A 4 18.46 8.69 -24.86
CA SER A 4 19.80 8.17 -24.60
C SER A 4 19.80 7.40 -23.27
N ARG A 5 20.51 6.27 -23.25
CA ARG A 5 20.72 5.46 -22.03
C ARG A 5 21.27 6.32 -20.88
N GLN A 6 22.12 7.31 -21.19
CA GLN A 6 22.71 8.21 -20.20
C GLN A 6 21.67 9.13 -19.55
N GLU A 7 20.74 9.67 -20.34
CA GLU A 7 19.66 10.53 -19.82
C GLU A 7 18.79 9.78 -18.80
N LYS A 8 18.44 8.52 -19.13
CA LYS A 8 17.67 7.65 -18.23
C LYS A 8 18.42 7.37 -16.93
N LEU A 9 19.74 7.15 -17.01
CA LEU A 9 20.58 6.91 -15.83
C LEU A 9 20.73 8.15 -14.96
N LEU A 10 20.84 9.35 -15.55
CA LEU A 10 20.90 10.61 -14.79
C LEU A 10 19.65 10.81 -13.92
N VAL A 11 18.46 10.55 -14.48
CA VAL A 11 17.21 10.60 -13.71
C VAL A 11 17.18 9.56 -12.60
N LEU A 12 17.61 8.33 -12.88
CA LEU A 12 17.65 7.27 -11.87
C LEU A 12 18.63 7.58 -10.73
N ARG A 13 19.80 8.18 -11.04
CA ARG A 13 20.75 8.67 -10.03
C ARG A 13 20.15 9.78 -9.19
N LYS A 14 19.50 10.76 -9.82
CA LYS A 14 18.83 11.85 -9.09
C LYS A 14 17.75 11.34 -8.13
N ILE A 15 17.00 10.32 -8.54
CA ILE A 15 16.02 9.65 -7.67
C ILE A 15 16.71 8.92 -6.51
N GLU A 16 17.88 8.32 -6.76
CA GLU A 16 18.68 7.70 -5.71
C GLU A 16 19.23 8.72 -4.70
N ASP A 17 19.79 9.83 -5.16
CA ASP A 17 20.35 10.87 -4.27
C ASP A 17 19.28 11.38 -3.29
N HIS A 18 18.03 11.40 -3.74
CA HIS A 18 16.88 11.83 -2.95
C HIS A 18 16.11 10.67 -2.31
N LYS A 19 16.64 9.43 -2.33
CA LYS A 19 15.89 8.23 -1.87
C LYS A 19 15.41 8.36 -0.43
N VAL A 20 16.21 8.98 0.44
CA VAL A 20 15.85 9.21 1.85
C VAL A 20 14.64 10.14 1.97
N VAL A 21 14.56 11.20 1.18
CA VAL A 21 13.41 12.11 1.19
C VAL A 21 12.19 11.44 0.56
N LEU A 22 12.35 10.91 -0.66
CA LEU A 22 11.26 10.35 -1.46
C LEU A 22 10.59 9.14 -0.78
N PHE A 23 11.42 8.29 -0.19
CA PHE A 23 11.04 6.95 0.22
C PHE A 23 11.40 6.67 1.69
N GLY A 24 12.24 7.47 2.34
CA GLY A 24 12.50 7.34 3.77
C GLY A 24 11.20 7.40 4.58
N LYS A 25 11.13 6.51 5.57
CA LYS A 25 9.95 6.29 6.41
C LYS A 25 10.28 6.46 7.90
N PHE A 26 11.36 7.17 8.22
CA PHE A 26 12.00 7.08 9.54
C PHE A 26 12.53 8.40 10.08
N ASP A 27 12.33 9.51 9.37
CA ASP A 27 12.62 10.82 9.93
C ASP A 27 11.30 11.51 10.29
N ASN A 28 11.12 11.84 11.58
CA ASN A 28 9.94 12.56 12.04
C ASN A 28 9.90 13.99 11.48
N HIS A 29 11.00 14.48 10.91
CA HIS A 29 11.11 15.79 10.28
C HIS A 29 10.68 15.80 8.80
N LEU A 30 10.53 14.64 8.15
CA LEU A 30 10.19 14.55 6.72
C LEU A 30 8.67 14.64 6.49
N THR A 31 8.23 15.74 5.89
CA THR A 31 6.81 16.01 5.64
C THR A 31 6.34 15.46 4.29
N ARG A 32 5.02 15.35 4.12
CA ARG A 32 4.41 15.06 2.80
C ARG A 32 4.72 16.15 1.77
N GLN A 33 4.93 17.39 2.22
CA GLN A 33 5.28 18.50 1.33
C GLN A 33 6.70 18.35 0.77
N ASP A 34 7.65 17.90 1.58
CA ASP A 34 9.03 17.66 1.14
C ASP A 34 9.06 16.61 0.03
N LYS A 35 8.35 15.49 0.22
CA LYS A 35 8.21 14.45 -0.80
C LYS A 35 7.62 15.00 -2.10
N LYS A 36 6.59 15.85 -2.00
CA LYS A 36 5.94 16.46 -3.16
C LYS A 36 6.91 17.42 -3.87
N LYS A 37 7.66 18.22 -3.13
CA LYS A 37 8.66 19.15 -3.65
C LYS A 37 9.75 18.40 -4.41
N THR A 38 10.32 17.37 -3.81
CA THR A 38 11.38 16.56 -4.45
C THR A 38 10.89 15.83 -5.69
N TRP A 39 9.67 15.28 -5.69
CA TRP A 39 9.10 14.70 -6.91
C TRP A 39 8.89 15.73 -8.02
N LYS A 40 8.52 16.97 -7.69
CA LYS A 40 8.42 18.07 -8.66
C LYS A 40 9.79 18.46 -9.22
N GLU A 41 10.83 18.51 -8.39
CA GLU A 41 12.21 18.79 -8.83
C GLU A 41 12.72 17.72 -9.82
N ILE A 42 12.45 16.45 -9.52
CA ILE A 42 12.79 15.33 -10.42
C ILE A 42 11.96 15.43 -11.71
N PHE A 43 10.67 15.76 -11.61
CA PHE A 43 9.82 15.96 -12.77
C PHE A 43 10.34 17.07 -13.70
N LEU A 44 10.73 18.22 -13.17
CA LEU A 44 11.34 19.31 -13.95
C LEU A 44 12.63 18.85 -14.63
N SER A 45 13.44 18.04 -13.94
CA SER A 45 14.66 17.47 -14.52
C SER A 45 14.35 16.52 -15.68
N CYS A 46 13.31 15.69 -15.56
CA CYS A 46 12.85 14.81 -16.62
C CYS A 46 12.28 15.60 -17.82
N GLN A 47 11.61 16.72 -17.58
CA GLN A 47 11.13 17.60 -18.65
C GLN A 47 12.28 18.30 -19.38
N ALA A 48 13.26 18.82 -18.63
CA ALA A 48 14.46 19.47 -19.20
C ALA A 48 15.27 18.51 -20.09
N LEU A 49 15.35 17.23 -19.70
CA LEU A 49 15.98 16.18 -20.50
C LEU A 49 15.09 15.63 -21.63
N GLY A 50 13.88 16.16 -21.80
CA GLY A 50 12.90 15.68 -22.78
C GLY A 50 12.36 14.27 -22.53
N LEU A 51 12.78 13.61 -21.45
CA LEU A 51 12.46 12.22 -21.08
C LEU A 51 10.98 12.01 -20.76
N PHE A 52 10.32 13.05 -20.26
CA PHE A 52 8.93 12.96 -19.83
C PHE A 52 8.11 14.13 -20.38
N ARG A 53 7.03 13.80 -21.08
CA ARG A 53 6.07 14.77 -21.65
C ARG A 53 4.72 14.80 -20.93
N GLY A 54 4.59 14.04 -19.84
CA GLY A 54 3.34 14.03 -19.07
C GLY A 54 3.14 15.36 -18.33
N LYS A 55 1.88 15.66 -18.01
CA LYS A 55 1.49 16.92 -17.36
C LYS A 55 1.76 16.94 -15.86
N GLU A 56 1.80 15.77 -15.22
CA GLU A 56 1.80 15.65 -13.76
C GLU A 56 2.95 14.78 -13.23
N PHE A 57 3.56 15.22 -12.13
CA PHE A 57 4.62 14.49 -11.43
C PHE A 57 4.13 13.18 -10.81
N THR A 58 2.82 13.03 -10.57
CA THR A 58 2.22 11.80 -10.02
C THR A 58 2.32 10.65 -11.02
N TYR A 59 2.06 10.91 -12.30
CA TYR A 59 2.26 9.91 -13.35
C TYR A 59 3.74 9.55 -13.49
N LEU A 60 4.63 10.53 -13.34
CA LEU A 60 6.07 10.27 -13.34
C LEU A 60 6.43 9.25 -12.25
N ARG A 61 5.95 9.47 -11.03
CA ARG A 61 6.19 8.60 -9.87
C ARG A 61 5.58 7.21 -10.03
N ASP A 62 4.30 7.15 -10.39
CA ASP A 62 3.51 5.92 -10.27
C ASP A 62 3.60 5.02 -11.51
N THR A 63 3.94 5.57 -12.68
CA THR A 63 3.93 4.83 -13.95
C THR A 63 5.24 4.94 -14.71
N PHE A 64 5.72 6.16 -14.94
CA PHE A 64 6.92 6.37 -15.78
C PHE A 64 8.18 5.82 -15.12
N PHE A 65 8.43 6.14 -13.85
CA PHE A 65 9.63 5.70 -13.12
C PHE A 65 9.75 4.16 -13.06
N PRO A 66 8.70 3.40 -12.69
CA PRO A 66 8.76 1.93 -12.72
C PRO A 66 9.14 1.38 -14.11
N ASN A 67 8.60 1.96 -15.18
CA ASN A 67 8.86 1.52 -16.55
C ASN A 67 10.25 1.92 -17.03
N LEU A 68 10.66 3.17 -16.80
CA LEU A 68 11.99 3.70 -17.10
C LEU A 68 13.05 2.78 -16.49
N ARG A 69 12.88 2.42 -15.22
CA ARG A 69 13.80 1.53 -14.53
C ARG A 69 13.86 0.15 -15.16
N LYS A 70 12.69 -0.50 -15.39
CA LYS A 70 12.63 -1.83 -16.03
C LYS A 70 13.35 -1.83 -17.38
N CYS A 71 13.08 -0.83 -18.22
CA CYS A 71 13.72 -0.69 -19.53
C CYS A 71 15.24 -0.51 -19.40
N THR A 72 15.71 0.30 -18.45
CA THR A 72 17.14 0.51 -18.21
C THR A 72 17.82 -0.77 -17.68
N MET A 73 17.17 -1.53 -16.80
CA MET A 73 17.70 -2.83 -16.31
C MET A 73 17.89 -3.82 -17.45
N VAL A 74 16.89 -4.01 -18.30
CA VAL A 74 16.98 -4.90 -19.47
C VAL A 74 18.13 -4.44 -20.38
N SER A 75 18.23 -3.14 -20.61
CA SER A 75 19.29 -2.56 -21.44
C SER A 75 20.70 -2.78 -20.87
N LEU A 76 20.87 -2.73 -19.55
CA LEU A 76 22.16 -2.96 -18.89
C LEU A 76 22.52 -4.44 -18.78
N CYS A 77 21.53 -5.31 -18.58
CA CYS A 77 21.70 -6.76 -18.59
C CYS A 77 22.19 -7.25 -19.95
N VAL A 78 21.56 -6.79 -21.04
CA VAL A 78 21.98 -7.09 -22.41
C VAL A 78 23.38 -6.53 -22.72
N ALA A 79 23.75 -5.40 -22.11
CA ALA A 79 25.05 -4.76 -22.34
C ALA A 79 26.19 -5.31 -21.46
N GLY A 80 25.95 -6.31 -20.59
CA GLY A 80 26.98 -6.90 -19.73
C GLY A 80 27.57 -5.94 -18.67
N VAL A 81 26.91 -4.82 -18.37
CA VAL A 81 27.46 -3.80 -17.46
C VAL A 81 27.05 -4.11 -16.02
N VAL A 82 27.83 -4.98 -15.36
CA VAL A 82 27.54 -5.52 -14.01
C VAL A 82 27.43 -4.43 -12.93
N GLY A 83 28.32 -3.44 -12.92
CA GLY A 83 28.31 -2.40 -11.87
C GLY A 83 27.05 -1.51 -11.85
N ASN A 84 26.46 -1.23 -13.02
CA ASN A 84 25.20 -0.49 -13.10
C ASN A 84 23.98 -1.37 -12.79
N PHE A 85 24.11 -2.69 -12.91
CA PHE A 85 23.04 -3.64 -12.60
C PHE A 85 22.86 -3.80 -11.09
N GLU A 86 23.95 -3.89 -10.32
CA GLU A 86 23.92 -3.91 -8.85
C GLU A 86 23.29 -2.64 -8.28
N PHE A 87 23.66 -1.48 -8.82
CA PHE A 87 23.07 -0.19 -8.49
C PHE A 87 21.53 -0.18 -8.61
N ILE A 88 20.99 -0.62 -9.75
CA ILE A 88 19.54 -0.61 -9.97
C ILE A 88 18.84 -1.68 -9.10
N ASN A 89 19.47 -2.83 -8.91
CA ASN A 89 18.94 -3.89 -8.04
C ASN A 89 18.92 -3.46 -6.57
N GLY A 90 19.95 -2.76 -6.09
CA GLY A 90 19.99 -2.19 -4.74
C GLY A 90 18.87 -1.19 -4.52
N LEU A 91 18.68 -0.26 -5.47
CA LEU A 91 17.59 0.71 -5.44
C LEU A 91 16.21 0.00 -5.48
N TYR A 92 16.07 -1.06 -6.28
CA TYR A 92 14.82 -1.83 -6.38
C TYR A 92 14.50 -2.65 -5.12
N GLY A 93 15.47 -3.42 -4.63
CA GLY A 93 15.30 -4.24 -3.44
C GLY A 93 14.94 -3.39 -2.23
N TRP A 94 15.56 -2.21 -2.12
CA TRP A 94 15.24 -1.25 -1.07
C TRP A 94 13.83 -0.64 -1.23
N ILE A 95 13.45 -0.18 -2.45
CA ILE A 95 12.10 0.35 -2.71
C ILE A 95 11.01 -0.71 -2.49
N LEU A 96 11.20 -1.95 -2.95
CA LEU A 96 10.24 -3.04 -2.74
C LEU A 96 10.06 -3.37 -1.28
N ASN A 97 11.17 -3.55 -0.54
CA ASN A 97 11.12 -3.81 0.89
C ASN A 97 10.37 -2.70 1.63
N LEU A 98 10.58 -1.45 1.20
CA LEU A 98 9.87 -0.31 1.75
C LEU A 98 8.37 -0.32 1.42
N VAL A 99 7.97 -0.54 0.16
CA VAL A 99 6.55 -0.62 -0.24
C VAL A 99 5.85 -1.78 0.47
N ARG A 100 6.52 -2.92 0.60
CA ARG A 100 6.03 -4.07 1.36
C ARG A 100 5.81 -3.71 2.83
N LYS A 101 6.79 -3.08 3.47
CA LYS A 101 6.69 -2.58 4.86
C LYS A 101 5.65 -1.46 5.03
N MET A 102 5.35 -0.69 3.98
CA MET A 102 4.23 0.26 3.93
C MET A 102 2.88 -0.43 3.91
N ARG A 103 2.69 -1.44 3.06
CA ARG A 103 1.46 -2.23 3.03
C ARG A 103 1.24 -2.97 4.35
N SER A 104 2.26 -3.64 4.90
CA SER A 104 2.13 -4.37 6.18
C SER A 104 1.64 -3.51 7.34
N ARG A 105 2.12 -2.27 7.48
CA ARG A 105 1.62 -1.34 8.52
C ARG A 105 0.21 -0.81 8.25
N SER A 106 -0.19 -0.67 6.99
CA SER A 106 -1.57 -0.32 6.63
C SER A 106 -2.55 -1.42 7.05
N TYR A 107 -2.15 -2.68 6.86
CA TYR A 107 -2.91 -3.84 7.36
C TYR A 107 -2.96 -3.89 8.90
N GLU A 108 -1.88 -3.56 9.61
CA GLU A 108 -1.90 -3.47 11.08
C GLU A 108 -2.83 -2.36 11.59
N GLY A 109 -2.87 -1.20 10.94
CA GLY A 109 -3.76 -0.09 11.29
C GLY A 109 -5.25 -0.45 11.05
N SER A 110 -5.55 -1.10 9.92
CA SER A 110 -6.89 -1.59 9.61
C SER A 110 -7.31 -2.75 10.52
N ALA A 111 -6.40 -3.66 10.85
CA ALA A 111 -6.65 -4.76 11.78
C ALA A 111 -6.89 -4.27 13.22
N LYS A 112 -6.16 -3.25 13.68
CA LYS A 112 -6.41 -2.60 14.98
C LYS A 112 -7.76 -1.89 15.02
N LYS A 113 -8.14 -1.16 13.96
CA LYS A 113 -9.48 -0.55 13.82
C LYS A 113 -10.61 -1.60 13.81
N HIS A 114 -10.39 -2.73 13.15
CA HIS A 114 -11.37 -3.82 13.12
C HIS A 114 -11.53 -4.49 14.49
N ARG A 115 -10.44 -4.71 15.25
CA ARG A 115 -10.49 -5.25 16.63
C ARG A 115 -11.18 -4.31 17.62
N LEU A 116 -11.08 -3.00 17.41
CA LEU A 116 -11.78 -2.01 18.25
C LEU A 116 -13.28 -1.90 17.89
N ARG A 117 -13.69 -2.33 16.69
CA ARG A 117 -15.11 -2.34 16.25
C ARG A 117 -15.86 -3.64 16.52
N THR A 118 -15.18 -4.75 16.78
CA THR A 118 -15.83 -6.05 17.00
C THR A 118 -16.52 -6.28 18.37
N PRO A 119 -16.26 -5.54 19.47
CA PRO A 119 -16.92 -5.81 20.75
C PRO A 119 -18.42 -5.51 20.76
N HIS A 120 -18.85 -4.41 20.11
CA HIS A 120 -20.25 -3.97 20.15
C HIS A 120 -21.18 -4.81 19.27
N LEU A 121 -20.68 -5.27 18.11
CA LEU A 121 -21.41 -6.18 17.23
C LEU A 121 -21.64 -7.55 17.88
N ARG A 122 -20.64 -8.09 18.60
CA ARG A 122 -20.83 -9.33 19.37
C ARG A 122 -21.84 -9.19 20.49
N ARG A 123 -21.89 -8.04 21.18
CA ARG A 123 -22.85 -7.79 22.27
C ARG A 123 -24.29 -7.76 21.75
N HIS A 124 -24.54 -7.13 20.60
CA HIS A 124 -25.87 -7.11 19.98
C HIS A 124 -26.32 -8.50 19.53
N GLN A 125 -25.43 -9.27 18.91
CA GLN A 125 -25.72 -10.65 18.49
C GLN A 125 -26.07 -11.52 19.71
N LEU A 126 -25.29 -11.42 20.79
CA LEU A 126 -25.52 -12.18 22.02
C LEU A 126 -26.86 -11.85 22.68
N ILE A 127 -27.28 -10.57 22.64
CA ILE A 127 -28.58 -10.14 23.15
C ILE A 127 -29.73 -10.73 22.32
N GLN A 128 -29.61 -10.72 20.99
CA GLN A 128 -30.61 -11.31 20.09
C GLN A 128 -30.70 -12.83 20.28
N ASP A 129 -29.57 -13.52 20.40
CA ASP A 129 -29.53 -14.96 20.61
C ASP A 129 -30.14 -15.36 21.97
N ASN A 130 -29.86 -14.59 23.03
CA ASN A 130 -30.48 -14.81 24.34
C ASN A 130 -31.99 -14.58 24.33
N GLN A 131 -32.47 -13.54 23.63
CA GLN A 131 -33.91 -13.30 23.46
C GLN A 131 -34.60 -14.44 22.70
N ARG A 132 -33.94 -14.96 21.65
CA ARG A 132 -34.45 -16.09 20.86
C ARG A 132 -34.54 -17.36 21.70
N GLN A 133 -33.52 -17.66 22.50
CA GLN A 133 -33.51 -18.81 23.40
C GLN A 133 -34.63 -18.71 24.46
N TYR A 134 -34.86 -17.52 25.01
CA TYR A 134 -35.95 -17.29 25.97
C TYR A 134 -37.34 -17.54 25.35
N GLN A 135 -37.58 -17.07 24.13
CA GLN A 135 -38.83 -17.29 23.41
C GLN A 135 -39.06 -18.78 23.12
N ILE A 136 -38.03 -19.50 22.69
CA ILE A 136 -38.09 -20.95 22.45
C ILE A 136 -38.46 -21.70 23.74
N ARG A 137 -37.79 -21.38 24.86
CA ARG A 137 -38.04 -22.01 26.16
C ARG A 137 -39.49 -21.79 26.63
N ASN A 138 -39.99 -20.57 26.52
CA ASN A 138 -41.37 -20.24 26.88
C ASN A 138 -42.39 -20.93 25.97
N HIS A 139 -42.10 -21.05 24.68
CA HIS A 139 -42.96 -21.78 23.76
C HIS A 139 -43.08 -23.26 24.15
N PHE A 140 -41.97 -23.92 24.48
CA PHE A 140 -41.97 -25.31 24.94
C PHE A 140 -42.68 -25.50 26.28
N GLN A 141 -42.53 -24.57 27.23
CA GLN A 141 -43.25 -24.62 28.50
C GLN A 141 -44.75 -24.49 28.29
N ARG A 142 -45.21 -23.52 27.49
CA ARG A 142 -46.64 -23.36 27.16
C ARG A 142 -47.21 -24.55 26.41
N SER A 143 -46.45 -25.17 25.50
CA SER A 143 -46.88 -26.39 24.82
C SER A 143 -46.97 -27.60 25.76
N ARG A 144 -46.08 -27.69 26.76
CA ARG A 144 -46.17 -28.71 27.82
C ARG A 144 -47.35 -28.48 28.76
N GLU A 145 -47.64 -27.24 29.13
CA GLU A 145 -48.79 -26.88 29.97
C GLU A 145 -50.12 -27.18 29.27
N ARG A 146 -50.25 -26.84 27.98
CA ARG A 146 -51.43 -27.17 27.16
C ARG A 146 -51.67 -28.68 27.03
N ASN A 147 -50.60 -29.47 26.96
CA ASN A 147 -50.71 -30.93 26.92
C ASN A 147 -51.03 -31.56 28.28
N LYS A 148 -50.78 -30.87 29.40
CA LYS A 148 -51.18 -31.31 30.75
C LYS A 148 -52.65 -31.03 31.06
N THR A 149 -53.25 -30.01 30.44
CA THR A 149 -54.66 -29.64 30.61
C THR A 149 -55.63 -30.43 29.71
N ASN A 150 -55.09 -31.20 28.74
CA ASN A 150 -55.86 -32.09 27.85
C ASN A 150 -55.64 -33.56 28.22
N VAL A 151 -55.81 -33.90 29.50
CA VAL A 151 -55.93 -35.28 29.96
C VAL A 151 -57.41 -35.49 30.34
N PRO A 152 -58.20 -36.29 29.60
CA PRO A 152 -59.51 -36.73 30.06
C PRO A 152 -59.41 -37.65 31.27
#